data_AF-A0A7K3GT31-F1
#
_entry.id   AF-A0A7K3GT31-F1
#
_cell.length_a   1.000
_cell.length_b   1.000
_cell.length_c   1.000
_cell.angle_alpha   90.00
_cell.angle_beta   90.00
_cell.angle_gamma   90.00
#
_symmetry.space_group_name_H-M   'P 1'
#
loop_
_entity.id
_entity.type
_entity.pdbx_description
1 polymer ?
#
loop_
_entity_poly.entity_id
_entity_poly.type
_entity_poly.pdbx_seq_one_letter_code
_entity_poly.pdbx_strand_id
1 'polypeptide(L)'
;PRLVRDHRDADPGAYAACCDALAAFDLRDRLGDIAAPTLLIAGREDPATPPAHLREIADAVPGATLTEIPGASHLAPAERPEAVLTALRAHLDGDARRGMAVRREVLGDAHVDRAQARQSPFTARFQDFISRYAWGEIWTDETLSRRERSLVTLTALVAHGHYEELAIHVRAARRNGLTPDEIGAVLLQTAVYCGVPAANSAFATAQRVLAEEDGTPG
;
A
#
# COMPACT_ATOMS: atom_id res chain seq x y z
N PRO A 1 14.89 -39.41 3.29
CA PRO A 1 14.41 -38.10 3.81
C PRO A 1 13.40 -38.32 4.94
N ARG A 2 13.42 -37.48 5.99
CA ARG A 2 12.53 -37.62 7.16
C ARG A 2 11.05 -37.72 6.76
N LEU A 3 10.63 -36.90 5.80
CA LEU A 3 9.27 -36.88 5.23
C LEU A 3 8.78 -38.25 4.72
N VAL A 4 9.64 -39.01 4.04
CA VAL A 4 9.27 -40.34 3.49
C VAL A 4 9.11 -41.38 4.62
N ARG A 5 9.85 -41.21 5.72
CA ARG A 5 9.71 -42.06 6.91
C ARG A 5 8.45 -41.69 7.68
N ASP A 6 8.21 -40.40 7.90
CA ASP A 6 7.01 -39.90 8.58
C ASP A 6 5.72 -40.36 7.87
N HIS A 7 5.69 -40.39 6.52
CA HIS A 7 4.55 -40.94 5.77
C HIS A 7 4.40 -42.47 5.87
N ARG A 8 5.51 -43.22 6.01
CA ARG A 8 5.46 -44.69 6.16
C ARG A 8 5.04 -45.12 7.56
N ASP A 9 5.38 -44.31 8.56
CA ASP A 9 5.07 -44.57 9.96
C ASP A 9 3.66 -44.07 10.33
N ALA A 10 2.98 -43.36 9.42
CA ALA A 10 1.60 -42.92 9.60
C ALA A 10 0.64 -44.13 9.59
N ASP A 11 -0.31 -44.15 10.53
CA ASP A 11 -1.35 -45.18 10.56
C ASP A 11 -2.20 -45.11 9.27
N PRO A 12 -2.32 -46.21 8.50
CA PRO A 12 -3.03 -46.19 7.22
C PRO A 12 -4.52 -45.87 7.36
N GLY A 13 -5.16 -46.30 8.45
CA GLY A 13 -6.58 -46.03 8.70
C GLY A 13 -6.84 -44.56 9.00
N ALA A 14 -5.99 -43.96 9.84
CA ALA A 14 -6.03 -42.53 10.12
C ALA A 14 -5.74 -41.69 8.88
N TYR A 15 -4.78 -42.09 8.05
CA TYR A 15 -4.46 -41.41 6.80
C TYR A 15 -5.65 -41.44 5.83
N ALA A 16 -6.27 -42.61 5.64
CA ALA A 16 -7.46 -42.75 4.79
C ALA A 16 -8.63 -41.90 5.29
N ALA A 17 -8.93 -41.93 6.60
CA ALA A 17 -9.97 -41.11 7.19
C ALA A 17 -9.72 -39.60 7.00
N CYS A 18 -8.46 -39.16 7.03
CA CYS A 18 -8.08 -37.78 6.73
C CYS A 18 -8.32 -37.43 5.25
N CYS A 19 -7.95 -38.33 4.33
CA CYS A 19 -8.24 -38.15 2.90
C CYS A 19 -9.74 -38.07 2.63
N ASP A 20 -10.55 -38.92 3.25
CA ASP A 20 -12.01 -38.89 3.11
C ASP A 20 -12.61 -37.57 3.64
N ALA A 21 -12.12 -37.11 4.80
CA ALA A 21 -12.55 -35.82 5.36
C ALA A 21 -12.18 -34.64 4.43
N LEU A 22 -10.96 -34.62 3.88
CA LEU A 22 -10.53 -33.59 2.92
C LEU A 22 -11.33 -33.65 1.62
N ALA A 23 -11.66 -34.85 1.13
CA ALA A 23 -12.42 -35.03 -0.11
C ALA A 23 -13.86 -34.49 0.00
N ALA A 24 -14.45 -34.53 1.20
CA ALA A 24 -15.80 -34.01 1.46
C ALA A 24 -15.82 -32.54 1.93
N PHE A 25 -14.68 -31.95 2.23
CA PHE A 25 -14.59 -30.58 2.75
C PHE A 25 -14.58 -29.56 1.62
N ASP A 26 -15.73 -28.92 1.39
CA ASP A 26 -15.91 -27.91 0.34
C ASP A 26 -16.29 -26.55 0.92
N LEU A 27 -15.53 -25.52 0.56
CA LEU A 27 -15.74 -24.13 0.97
C LEU A 27 -15.91 -23.18 -0.22
N ARG A 28 -16.17 -23.69 -1.43
CA ARG A 28 -16.29 -22.86 -2.65
C ARG A 28 -17.35 -21.77 -2.52
N ASP A 29 -18.47 -22.07 -1.88
CA ASP A 29 -19.56 -21.11 -1.64
C ASP A 29 -19.15 -19.92 -0.75
N ARG A 30 -18.02 -20.03 -0.03
CA ARG A 30 -17.49 -19.00 0.87
C ARG A 30 -16.32 -18.21 0.29
N LEU A 31 -15.90 -18.50 -0.94
CA LEU A 31 -14.77 -17.78 -1.57
C LEU A 31 -15.08 -16.28 -1.74
N GLY A 32 -16.35 -15.92 -1.95
CA GLY A 32 -16.80 -14.53 -2.00
C GLY A 32 -16.64 -13.75 -0.69
N ASP A 33 -16.49 -14.44 0.46
CA ASP A 33 -16.28 -13.81 1.76
C ASP A 33 -14.84 -13.28 1.95
N ILE A 34 -13.90 -13.66 1.07
CA ILE A 34 -12.50 -13.27 1.15
C ILE A 34 -12.35 -11.82 0.70
N ALA A 35 -12.24 -10.90 1.66
CA ALA A 35 -12.05 -9.46 1.40
C ALA A 35 -10.57 -9.04 1.28
N ALA A 36 -9.63 -9.88 1.70
CA ALA A 36 -8.21 -9.57 1.62
C ALA A 36 -7.70 -9.68 0.17
N PRO A 37 -6.79 -8.80 -0.27
CA PRO A 37 -6.10 -8.95 -1.55
C PRO A 37 -5.49 -10.35 -1.66
N THR A 38 -5.79 -11.07 -2.75
CA THR A 38 -5.42 -12.47 -2.89
C THR A 38 -4.63 -12.72 -4.18
N LEU A 39 -3.46 -13.34 -4.05
CA LEU A 39 -2.66 -13.86 -5.16
C LEU A 39 -2.69 -15.38 -5.13
N LEU A 40 -3.06 -15.99 -6.24
CA LEU A 40 -2.96 -17.42 -6.50
C LEU A 40 -1.77 -17.70 -7.41
N ILE A 41 -0.98 -18.71 -7.08
CA ILE A 41 0.19 -19.12 -7.87
C ILE A 41 0.03 -20.60 -8.21
N ALA A 42 -0.01 -20.93 -9.50
CA ALA A 42 -0.10 -22.29 -10.00
C ALA A 42 1.18 -22.69 -10.72
N GLY A 43 1.67 -23.91 -10.51
CA GLY A 43 2.57 -24.54 -11.47
C GLY A 43 1.77 -24.96 -12.71
N ARG A 44 2.17 -24.50 -13.89
CA ARG A 44 1.37 -24.73 -15.10
C ARG A 44 1.34 -26.20 -15.51
N GLU A 45 2.34 -26.96 -15.09
CA GLU A 45 2.47 -28.39 -15.36
C GLU A 45 2.13 -29.25 -14.12
N ASP A 46 1.31 -28.74 -13.18
CA ASP A 46 0.86 -29.47 -11.99
C ASP A 46 -0.32 -30.43 -12.30
N PRO A 47 -0.13 -31.76 -12.20
CA PRO A 47 -1.22 -32.72 -12.36
C PRO A 47 -2.02 -32.97 -11.07
N ALA A 48 -1.46 -32.65 -9.90
CA ALA A 48 -2.08 -32.91 -8.60
C ALA A 48 -3.09 -31.82 -8.25
N THR A 49 -2.73 -30.55 -8.50
CA THR A 49 -3.64 -29.40 -8.41
C THR A 49 -3.60 -28.59 -9.70
N PRO A 50 -4.31 -29.03 -10.76
CA PRO A 50 -4.25 -28.39 -12.06
C PRO A 50 -4.62 -26.90 -12.01
N PRO A 51 -4.01 -26.05 -12.86
CA PRO A 51 -4.29 -24.61 -12.88
C PRO A 51 -5.77 -24.24 -13.00
N ALA A 52 -6.60 -25.10 -13.60
CA ALA A 52 -8.05 -24.91 -13.69
C ALA A 52 -8.71 -24.74 -12.31
N HIS A 53 -8.28 -25.50 -11.29
CA HIS A 53 -8.85 -25.37 -9.95
C HIS A 53 -8.52 -24.01 -9.31
N LEU A 54 -7.31 -23.49 -9.54
CA LEU A 54 -6.94 -22.15 -9.05
C LEU A 54 -7.63 -21.03 -9.85
N ARG A 55 -7.99 -21.26 -11.13
CA ARG A 55 -8.82 -20.32 -11.89
C ARG A 55 -10.23 -20.22 -11.30
N GLU A 56 -10.85 -21.34 -10.95
CA GLU A 56 -12.16 -21.33 -10.26
C GLU A 56 -12.13 -20.49 -8.98
N ILE A 57 -11.03 -20.58 -8.21
CA ILE A 57 -10.87 -19.75 -7.01
C ILE A 57 -10.63 -18.28 -7.38
N ALA A 58 -9.81 -17.99 -8.38
CA ALA A 58 -9.55 -16.63 -8.84
C ALA A 58 -10.82 -15.92 -9.32
N ASP A 59 -11.70 -16.64 -10.02
CA ASP A 59 -12.98 -16.12 -10.52
C ASP A 59 -13.99 -15.86 -9.39
N ALA A 60 -13.91 -16.61 -8.29
CA ALA A 60 -14.83 -16.50 -7.15
C ALA A 60 -14.38 -15.49 -6.08
N VAL A 61 -13.07 -15.26 -5.92
CA VAL A 61 -12.53 -14.33 -4.90
C VAL A 61 -12.47 -12.90 -5.46
N PRO A 62 -13.16 -11.92 -4.86
CA PRO A 62 -13.17 -10.54 -5.35
C PRO A 62 -11.77 -9.93 -5.47
N GLY A 63 -11.42 -9.49 -6.69
CA GLY A 63 -10.13 -8.83 -6.94
C GLY A 63 -8.91 -9.74 -6.85
N ALA A 64 -9.09 -11.07 -6.84
CA ALA A 64 -7.98 -12.00 -6.87
C ALA A 64 -7.21 -11.94 -8.19
N THR A 65 -5.94 -12.35 -8.12
CA THR A 65 -5.07 -12.47 -9.29
C THR A 65 -4.46 -13.86 -9.34
N LEU A 66 -4.33 -14.43 -10.54
CA LEU A 66 -3.71 -15.73 -10.77
C LEU A 66 -2.43 -15.56 -11.58
N THR A 67 -1.34 -16.19 -11.12
CA THR A 67 -0.09 -16.34 -11.86
C THR A 67 0.19 -17.82 -12.12
N GLU A 68 0.18 -18.23 -13.37
CA GLU A 68 0.60 -19.58 -13.78
C GLU A 68 2.08 -19.55 -14.17
N ILE A 69 2.90 -20.39 -13.54
CA ILE A 69 4.35 -20.40 -13.71
C ILE A 69 4.75 -21.48 -14.73
N PRO A 70 5.35 -21.09 -15.87
CA PRO A 70 5.96 -22.01 -16.82
C PRO A 70 7.10 -22.83 -16.22
N GLY A 71 7.11 -24.14 -16.49
CA GLY A 71 8.16 -25.05 -16.07
C GLY A 71 8.12 -25.35 -14.57
N ALA A 72 6.95 -25.27 -13.95
CA ALA A 72 6.70 -25.61 -12.55
C ALA A 72 5.52 -26.59 -12.47
N SER A 73 5.66 -27.59 -11.61
CA SER A 73 4.62 -28.53 -11.25
C SER A 73 4.09 -28.18 -9.84
N HIS A 74 3.79 -29.18 -9.03
CA HIS A 74 3.15 -29.01 -7.73
C HIS A 74 3.94 -28.16 -6.71
N LEU A 75 5.27 -28.06 -6.85
CA LEU A 75 6.13 -27.35 -5.91
C LEU A 75 6.77 -26.11 -6.56
N ALA A 76 5.95 -25.26 -7.18
CA ALA A 76 6.39 -24.04 -7.84
C ALA A 76 7.40 -23.18 -7.05
N PRO A 77 7.29 -22.99 -5.71
CA PRO A 77 8.29 -22.26 -4.93
C PRO A 77 9.68 -22.91 -4.90
N ALA A 78 9.77 -24.24 -5.00
CA ALA A 78 11.02 -24.97 -5.04
C ALA A 78 11.58 -25.10 -6.47
N GLU A 79 10.68 -25.26 -7.45
CA GLU A 79 11.05 -25.51 -8.85
C GLU A 79 11.44 -24.21 -9.58
N ARG A 80 10.73 -23.11 -9.30
CA ARG A 80 10.89 -21.81 -9.96
C ARG A 80 10.89 -20.65 -8.93
N PRO A 81 11.84 -20.64 -7.98
CA PRO A 81 11.84 -19.71 -6.86
C PRO A 81 11.84 -18.24 -7.27
N GLU A 82 12.56 -17.87 -8.34
CA GLU A 82 12.63 -16.48 -8.82
C GLU A 82 11.30 -15.99 -9.40
N ALA A 83 10.57 -16.87 -10.11
CA ALA A 83 9.27 -16.55 -10.67
C ALA A 83 8.22 -16.36 -9.57
N VAL A 84 8.22 -17.26 -8.57
CA VAL A 84 7.35 -17.13 -7.39
C VAL A 84 7.67 -15.87 -6.60
N LEU A 85 8.94 -15.58 -6.35
CA LEU A 85 9.36 -14.36 -5.66
C LEU A 85 8.91 -13.10 -6.41
N THR A 86 9.00 -13.09 -7.74
CA THR A 86 8.52 -11.97 -8.56
C THR A 86 7.01 -11.75 -8.39
N ALA A 87 6.22 -12.83 -8.42
CA ALA A 87 4.77 -12.75 -8.23
C ALA A 87 4.41 -12.25 -6.82
N LEU A 88 5.06 -12.79 -5.79
CA LEU A 88 4.87 -12.36 -4.40
C LEU A 88 5.22 -10.88 -4.22
N ARG A 89 6.36 -10.44 -4.75
CA ARG A 89 6.76 -9.03 -4.70
C ARG A 89 5.76 -8.15 -5.42
N ALA A 90 5.30 -8.50 -6.62
CA ALA A 90 4.32 -7.69 -7.34
C ALA A 90 2.98 -7.55 -6.59
N HIS A 91 2.57 -8.60 -5.86
CA HIS A 91 1.38 -8.60 -5.03
C HIS A 91 1.54 -7.74 -3.78
N LEU A 92 2.66 -7.89 -3.07
CA LEU A 92 2.96 -7.13 -1.85
C LEU A 92 3.36 -5.67 -2.16
N ASP A 93 3.98 -5.42 -3.32
CA ASP A 93 4.35 -4.09 -3.82
C ASP A 93 3.16 -3.38 -4.49
N GLY A 94 1.96 -3.99 -4.53
CA GLY A 94 0.72 -3.30 -4.92
C GLY A 94 0.52 -1.98 -4.16
N ASP A 95 0.96 -1.97 -2.90
CA ASP A 95 0.97 -0.79 -2.03
C ASP A 95 1.92 0.30 -2.54
N ALA A 96 3.04 -0.05 -3.18
CA ALA A 96 3.97 0.93 -3.76
C ALA A 96 3.34 1.67 -4.95
N ARG A 97 2.65 0.94 -5.83
CA ARG A 97 1.97 1.54 -7.00
C ARG A 97 0.76 2.37 -6.59
N ARG A 98 -0.08 1.84 -5.69
CA ARG A 98 -1.21 2.57 -5.12
C ARG A 98 -0.71 3.81 -4.36
N GLY A 99 0.36 3.67 -3.58
CA GLY A 99 1.00 4.76 -2.88
C GLY A 99 1.57 5.82 -3.80
N MET A 100 2.19 5.44 -4.92
CA MET A 100 2.63 6.41 -5.93
C MET A 100 1.46 7.19 -6.54
N ALA A 101 0.32 6.54 -6.82
CA ALA A 101 -0.87 7.21 -7.31
C ALA A 101 -1.43 8.21 -6.28
N VAL A 102 -1.60 7.79 -5.03
CA VAL A 102 -2.06 8.68 -3.95
C VAL A 102 -1.08 9.82 -3.70
N ARG A 103 0.24 9.56 -3.71
CA ARG A 103 1.27 10.60 -3.58
C ARG A 103 1.12 11.67 -4.66
N ARG A 104 0.82 11.28 -5.90
CA ARG A 104 0.60 12.21 -7.02
C ARG A 104 -0.68 13.01 -6.84
N GLU A 105 -1.77 12.37 -6.44
CA GLU A 105 -3.04 13.05 -6.17
C GLU A 105 -2.90 14.08 -5.04
N VAL A 106 -2.16 13.74 -3.98
CA VAL A 106 -1.98 14.60 -2.80
C VAL A 106 -0.94 15.69 -3.05
N LEU A 107 0.27 15.35 -3.53
CA LEU A 107 1.39 16.30 -3.68
C LEU A 107 1.46 16.98 -5.05
N GLY A 108 0.75 16.47 -6.04
CA GLY A 108 0.76 16.92 -7.44
C GLY A 108 1.89 16.30 -8.26
N ASP A 109 1.59 15.97 -9.52
CA ASP A 109 2.52 15.30 -10.44
C ASP A 109 3.86 16.03 -10.58
N ALA A 110 3.83 17.34 -10.81
CA ALA A 110 5.05 18.13 -10.99
C ALA A 110 5.99 18.07 -9.78
N HIS A 111 5.45 17.96 -8.55
CA HIS A 111 6.27 17.80 -7.35
C HIS A 111 6.89 16.39 -7.31
N VAL A 112 6.08 15.37 -7.55
CA VAL A 112 6.53 13.97 -7.54
C VAL A 112 7.58 13.72 -8.60
N ASP A 113 7.40 14.22 -9.82
CA ASP A 113 8.35 14.08 -10.92
C ASP A 113 9.71 14.72 -10.57
N ARG A 114 9.70 15.93 -10.00
CA ARG A 114 10.94 16.58 -9.52
C ARG A 114 11.60 15.82 -8.38
N ALA A 115 10.83 15.16 -7.51
CA ALA A 115 11.38 14.34 -6.44
C ALA A 115 12.02 13.06 -6.99
N GLN A 116 11.37 12.39 -7.95
CA GLN A 116 11.88 11.19 -8.62
C GLN A 116 13.13 11.48 -9.46
N ALA A 117 13.16 12.61 -10.18
CA ALA A 117 14.33 13.01 -10.96
C ALA A 117 15.58 13.28 -10.11
N ARG A 118 15.40 13.64 -8.82
CA ARG A 118 16.49 13.84 -7.85
C ARG A 118 16.85 12.56 -7.08
N GLN A 119 16.16 11.46 -7.34
CA GLN A 119 16.43 10.20 -6.67
C GLN A 119 17.83 9.69 -7.06
N SER A 120 18.56 9.24 -6.05
CA SER A 120 19.89 8.66 -6.19
C SER A 120 19.89 7.23 -5.64
N PRO A 121 20.90 6.40 -5.94
CA PRO A 121 21.04 5.08 -5.31
C PRO A 121 21.02 5.14 -3.78
N PHE A 122 21.56 6.22 -3.19
CA PHE A 122 21.56 6.45 -1.74
C PHE A 122 20.15 6.66 -1.18
N THR A 123 19.29 7.41 -1.88
CA THR A 123 17.94 7.75 -1.40
C THR A 123 16.87 6.76 -1.86
N ALA A 124 17.20 5.83 -2.77
CA ALA A 124 16.23 4.93 -3.39
C ALA A 124 15.45 4.08 -2.37
N ARG A 125 16.14 3.49 -1.38
CA ARG A 125 15.47 2.68 -0.34
C ARG A 125 14.52 3.51 0.52
N PHE A 126 14.84 4.77 0.76
CA PHE A 126 13.97 5.68 1.52
C PHE A 126 12.75 6.11 0.71
N GLN A 127 12.92 6.41 -0.58
CA GLN A 127 11.80 6.72 -1.48
C GLN A 127 10.84 5.54 -1.63
N ASP A 128 11.38 4.32 -1.73
CA ASP A 128 10.59 3.08 -1.73
C ASP A 128 9.78 2.94 -0.42
N PHE A 129 10.46 3.06 0.73
CA PHE A 129 9.81 2.98 2.04
C PHE A 129 8.66 3.98 2.20
N ILE A 130 8.89 5.26 1.88
CA ILE A 130 7.86 6.29 1.96
C ILE A 130 6.70 5.99 1.00
N SER A 131 7.00 5.54 -0.24
CA SER A 131 5.97 5.24 -1.23
C SER A 131 5.05 4.10 -0.79
N ARG A 132 5.61 3.05 -0.18
CA ARG A 132 4.82 1.92 0.35
C ARG A 132 4.05 2.27 1.62
N TYR A 133 4.73 2.80 2.62
CA TYR A 133 4.12 2.97 3.96
C TYR A 133 3.34 4.27 4.07
N ALA A 134 3.98 5.42 3.84
CA ALA A 134 3.30 6.69 4.02
C ALA A 134 2.14 6.80 3.02
N TRP A 135 2.41 6.58 1.73
CA TRP A 135 1.41 6.80 0.70
C TRP A 135 0.54 5.58 0.40
N GLY A 136 1.11 4.37 0.47
CA GLY A 136 0.41 3.13 0.13
C GLY A 136 -0.44 2.55 1.25
N GLU A 137 -0.15 2.88 2.52
CA GLU A 137 -0.87 2.37 3.69
C GLU A 137 -1.57 3.50 4.46
N ILE A 138 -0.85 4.54 4.86
CA ILE A 138 -1.41 5.57 5.75
C ILE A 138 -2.34 6.54 5.01
N TRP A 139 -1.95 7.04 3.83
CA TRP A 139 -2.78 7.98 3.07
C TRP A 139 -3.89 7.31 2.24
N THR A 140 -3.88 5.98 2.12
CA THR A 140 -4.92 5.16 1.47
C THR A 140 -5.98 4.66 2.44
N ASP A 141 -5.69 4.63 3.74
CA ASP A 141 -6.66 4.26 4.78
C ASP A 141 -7.80 5.28 4.85
N GLU A 142 -9.03 4.78 4.68
CA GLU A 142 -10.26 5.56 4.56
C GLU A 142 -10.87 5.94 5.92
N THR A 143 -10.30 5.45 7.03
CA THR A 143 -10.77 5.78 8.40
C THR A 143 -10.69 7.29 8.69
N LEU A 144 -9.71 7.97 8.09
CA LEU A 144 -9.65 9.43 8.03
C LEU A 144 -9.62 9.88 6.58
N SER A 145 -10.48 10.83 6.22
CA SER A 145 -10.46 11.46 4.92
C SER A 145 -9.13 12.16 4.65
N ARG A 146 -8.77 12.34 3.38
CA ARG A 146 -7.54 13.07 2.99
C ARG A 146 -7.52 14.50 3.54
N ARG A 147 -8.70 15.12 3.63
CA ARG A 147 -8.89 16.43 4.23
C ARG A 147 -8.50 16.42 5.71
N GLU A 148 -9.00 15.46 6.49
CA GLU A 148 -8.66 15.30 7.91
C GLU A 148 -7.17 14.99 8.11
N ARG A 149 -6.59 14.10 7.29
CA ARG A 149 -5.15 13.79 7.32
C ARG A 149 -4.29 15.02 7.03
N SER A 150 -4.72 15.88 6.11
CA SER A 150 -4.07 17.18 5.87
C SER A 150 -4.09 18.09 7.09
N LEU A 151 -5.22 18.21 7.82
CA LEU A 151 -5.29 19.02 9.06
C LEU A 151 -4.26 18.55 10.10
N VAL A 152 -4.19 17.22 10.31
CA VAL A 152 -3.26 16.61 11.27
C VAL A 152 -1.81 16.81 10.84
N THR A 153 -1.53 16.62 9.55
CA THR A 153 -0.17 16.75 9.00
C THR A 153 0.33 18.19 9.10
N LEU A 154 -0.49 19.18 8.76
CA LEU A 154 -0.13 20.60 8.92
C LEU A 154 0.24 20.90 10.39
N THR A 155 -0.59 20.46 11.34
CA THR A 155 -0.34 20.64 12.77
C THR A 155 0.99 20.01 13.20
N ALA A 156 1.25 18.76 12.78
CA ALA A 156 2.49 18.05 13.10
C ALA A 156 3.73 18.76 12.55
N LEU A 157 3.68 19.25 11.31
CA LEU A 157 4.79 19.96 10.68
C LEU A 157 5.10 21.29 11.39
N VAL A 158 4.07 22.02 11.83
CA VAL A 158 4.25 23.24 12.64
C VAL A 158 4.86 22.89 13.99
N ALA A 159 4.35 21.87 14.68
CA ALA A 159 4.85 21.46 16.00
C ALA A 159 6.35 21.10 16.00
N HIS A 160 6.86 20.59 14.87
CA HIS A 160 8.26 20.20 14.71
C HIS A 160 9.11 21.29 14.03
N GLY A 161 8.52 22.40 13.60
CA GLY A 161 9.22 23.48 12.90
C GLY A 161 9.65 23.14 11.47
N HIS A 162 8.99 22.19 10.81
CA HIS A 162 9.33 21.71 9.47
C HIS A 162 8.67 22.56 8.37
N TYR A 163 9.00 23.86 8.31
CA TYR A 163 8.28 24.83 7.47
C TYR A 163 8.49 24.65 5.96
N GLU A 164 9.63 24.09 5.53
CA GLU A 164 9.84 23.75 4.11
C GLU A 164 8.85 22.66 3.65
N GLU A 165 8.63 21.65 4.49
CA GLU A 165 7.68 20.58 4.24
C GLU A 165 6.24 21.07 4.42
N LEU A 166 6.00 21.98 5.37
CA LEU A 166 4.71 22.65 5.55
C LEU A 166 4.28 23.34 4.24
N ALA A 167 5.18 24.01 3.53
CA ALA A 167 4.87 24.66 2.27
C ALA A 167 4.35 23.66 1.20
N ILE A 168 4.88 22.43 1.19
CA ILE A 168 4.40 21.37 0.30
C ILE A 168 3.00 20.92 0.72
N HIS A 169 2.80 20.72 2.03
CA HIS A 169 1.54 20.23 2.58
C HIS A 169 0.41 21.25 2.63
N VAL A 170 0.69 22.56 2.58
CA VAL A 170 -0.33 23.60 2.36
C VAL A 170 -0.96 23.43 0.97
N ARG A 171 -0.14 23.28 -0.08
CA ARG A 171 -0.66 22.99 -1.44
C ARG A 171 -1.43 21.68 -1.49
N ALA A 172 -0.93 20.66 -0.79
CA ALA A 172 -1.60 19.37 -0.69
C ALA A 172 -2.96 19.46 0.01
N ALA A 173 -3.04 20.25 1.09
CA ALA A 173 -4.29 20.51 1.79
C ALA A 173 -5.32 21.20 0.89
N ARG A 174 -4.91 22.16 0.06
CA ARG A 174 -5.77 22.79 -0.95
C ARG A 174 -6.31 21.77 -1.96
N ARG A 175 -5.45 20.89 -2.51
CA ARG A 175 -5.88 19.80 -3.41
C ARG A 175 -6.84 18.82 -2.75
N ASN A 176 -6.65 18.54 -1.45
CA ASN A 176 -7.52 17.70 -0.65
C ASN A 176 -8.82 18.41 -0.21
N GLY A 177 -9.04 19.65 -0.66
CA GLY A 177 -10.31 20.37 -0.49
C GLY A 177 -10.39 21.27 0.75
N LEU A 178 -9.28 21.61 1.40
CA LEU A 178 -9.28 22.64 2.45
C LEU A 178 -9.33 24.05 1.83
N THR A 179 -10.10 24.96 2.42
CA THR A 179 -10.10 26.38 2.09
C THR A 179 -8.91 27.11 2.73
N PRO A 180 -8.53 28.32 2.26
CA PRO A 180 -7.52 29.12 2.94
C PRO A 180 -7.91 29.45 4.38
N ASP A 181 -9.19 29.71 4.63
CA ASP A 181 -9.73 29.99 5.96
C ASP A 181 -9.59 28.80 6.91
N GLU A 182 -9.83 27.58 6.41
CA GLU A 182 -9.68 26.35 7.20
C GLU A 182 -8.22 26.05 7.51
N ILE A 183 -7.31 26.29 6.57
CA ILE A 183 -5.87 26.23 6.82
C ILE A 183 -5.50 27.28 7.88
N GLY A 184 -6.00 28.51 7.75
CA GLY A 184 -5.81 29.56 8.75
C GLY A 184 -6.31 29.15 10.14
N ALA A 185 -7.46 28.51 10.25
CA ALA A 185 -8.00 28.00 11.51
C ALA A 185 -7.08 26.93 12.15
N VAL A 186 -6.51 26.01 11.37
CA VAL A 186 -5.50 25.07 11.88
C VAL A 186 -4.28 25.82 12.42
N LEU A 187 -3.78 26.81 11.69
CA LEU A 187 -2.60 27.56 12.13
C LEU A 187 -2.89 28.39 13.39
N LEU A 188 -4.09 28.94 13.54
CA LEU A 188 -4.52 29.56 14.80
C LEU A 188 -4.50 28.57 15.97
N GLN A 189 -4.99 27.34 15.75
CA GLN A 189 -4.94 26.29 16.76
C GLN A 189 -3.49 25.99 17.19
N THR A 190 -2.53 26.01 16.24
CA THR A 190 -1.11 25.81 16.58
C THR A 190 -0.53 26.92 17.45
N ALA A 191 -1.07 28.14 17.42
CA ALA A 191 -0.60 29.22 18.30
C ALA A 191 -0.81 28.88 19.78
N VAL A 192 -1.88 28.14 20.10
CA VAL A 192 -2.23 27.72 21.47
C VAL A 192 -1.32 26.58 21.94
N TYR A 193 -1.09 25.57 21.09
CA TYR A 193 -0.43 24.33 21.50
C TYR A 193 1.06 24.24 21.13
N CYS A 194 1.50 24.98 20.11
CA CYS A 194 2.88 25.03 19.63
C CYS A 194 3.53 26.40 19.90
N GLY A 195 2.75 27.39 20.35
CA GLY A 195 3.21 28.74 20.66
C GLY A 195 3.13 29.71 19.47
N VAL A 196 2.93 30.99 19.80
CA VAL A 196 2.80 32.08 18.82
C VAL A 196 3.97 32.17 17.84
N PRO A 197 5.25 32.00 18.24
CA PRO A 197 6.37 32.05 17.28
C PRO A 197 6.27 30.98 16.18
N ALA A 198 5.87 29.76 16.53
CA ALA A 198 5.70 28.68 15.55
C ALA A 198 4.54 28.97 14.58
N ALA A 199 3.42 29.46 15.13
CA ALA A 199 2.28 29.88 14.32
C ALA A 199 2.63 31.04 13.37
N ASN A 200 3.43 32.03 13.80
CA ASN A 200 3.87 33.13 12.93
C ASN A 200 4.66 32.63 11.72
N SER A 201 5.63 31.73 11.94
CA SER A 201 6.39 31.10 10.85
C SER A 201 5.49 30.27 9.93
N ALA A 202 4.50 29.57 10.50
CA ALA A 202 3.54 28.80 9.73
C ALA A 202 2.64 29.69 8.87
N PHE A 203 2.13 30.81 9.41
CA PHE A 203 1.32 31.78 8.68
C PHE A 203 2.09 32.44 7.55
N ALA A 204 3.35 32.85 7.78
CA ALA A 204 4.20 33.40 6.73
C ALA A 204 4.42 32.38 5.60
N THR A 205 4.62 31.10 5.95
CA THR A 205 4.77 30.01 4.97
C THR A 205 3.50 29.81 4.17
N ALA A 206 2.34 29.72 4.84
CA ALA A 206 1.06 29.50 4.18
C ALA A 206 0.66 30.68 3.28
N GLN A 207 0.83 31.93 3.73
CA GLN A 207 0.52 33.13 2.94
C GLN A 207 1.31 33.13 1.63
N ARG A 208 2.62 32.89 1.69
CA ARG A 208 3.46 32.82 0.49
C ARG A 208 2.97 31.75 -0.49
N VAL A 209 2.67 30.55 0.02
CA VAL A 209 2.21 29.43 -0.82
C VAL A 209 0.85 29.71 -1.45
N LEU A 210 -0.09 30.28 -0.70
CA LEU A 210 -1.43 30.60 -1.20
C LEU A 210 -1.39 31.72 -2.24
N ALA A 211 -0.57 32.75 -2.04
CA ALA A 211 -0.36 33.83 -3.02
C ALA A 211 0.22 33.29 -4.35
N GLU A 212 1.19 32.36 -4.27
CA GLU A 212 1.74 31.65 -5.44
C GLU A 212 0.65 30.87 -6.22
N GLU A 213 -0.32 30.25 -5.53
CA GLU A 213 -1.41 29.49 -6.17
C GLU A 213 -2.49 30.39 -6.78
N ASP A 214 -2.79 31.53 -6.15
CA ASP A 214 -3.77 32.51 -6.63
C ASP A 214 -3.22 33.41 -7.76
N GLY A 215 -1.96 33.20 -8.18
CA GLY A 215 -1.31 33.97 -9.24
C GLY A 215 -1.05 35.44 -8.88
N THR A 216 -1.07 35.77 -7.59
CA THR A 216 -0.83 37.13 -7.09
C THR A 216 0.63 37.23 -6.63
N PRO A 217 1.50 38.03 -7.28
CA PRO A 217 2.86 38.21 -6.80
C PRO A 217 2.81 38.90 -5.43
N GLY A 218 3.45 38.28 -4.44
CA GLY A 218 3.64 38.85 -3.10
C GLY A 218 4.67 39.97 -3.06
#